data_AF-A0A9W6WTN5-F1
#
_entry.id   AF-A0A9W6WTN5-F1
#
_cell.length_a   1.000
_cell.length_b   1.000
_cell.length_c   1.000
_cell.angle_alpha   90.00
_cell.angle_beta   90.00
_cell.angle_gamma   90.00
#
_symmetry.space_group_name_H-M   'P 1'
#
loop_
_entity.id
_entity.type
_entity.pdbx_description
1 polymer ?
#
loop_
_entity_poly.entity_id
_entity_poly.type
_entity_poly.pdbx_seq_one_letter_code
_entity_poly.pdbx_strand_id
1 'polypeptide(L)'
;MTLSWSTYAQVNDSAVWIGNSEDALNSDTALVTHTSYYHDATYNMFHHHATVSGLTPHTKYFYKVGSKSKKFTSEVYSFVTARAASDSSTFNMAIYGDLGAGNESNNTLAYVSTLTSDKVDLIYHIGDIGYADNDWLMPDQLDGFFYEKVYNGWMNSMAPVMSSIPYMVIVGNHEADCHSPAYGASPEKINMLRNYTAYNAQFKMPSKEVAGTLNMWYSFEHGAIHFTSVSSETDYKGMPSTESASPQRNEHFGDQLVWVEEDLKKAAANRGNVPWIIVGMHRPLCDVSGCPNGVPADQNA
;
A
#
# COMPACT_ATOMS: atom_id res chain seq x y z
N MET A 1 -3.92 0.65 -14.08
CA MET A 1 -2.96 1.33 -13.19
C MET A 1 -3.73 2.27 -12.30
N THR A 2 -3.44 2.34 -11.00
CA THR A 2 -4.10 3.30 -10.09
C THR A 2 -3.14 4.42 -9.73
N LEU A 3 -3.57 5.66 -9.94
CA LEU A 3 -2.87 6.86 -9.50
C LEU A 3 -3.49 7.35 -8.20
N SER A 4 -2.66 7.58 -7.18
CA SER A 4 -3.10 8.02 -5.86
C SER A 4 -2.36 9.30 -5.43
N TRP A 5 -3.06 10.22 -4.79
CA TRP A 5 -2.48 11.46 -4.27
C TRP A 5 -3.29 12.00 -3.10
N SER A 6 -2.75 12.97 -2.36
CA SER A 6 -3.44 13.60 -1.24
C SER A 6 -3.51 15.13 -1.35
N THR A 7 -4.52 15.72 -0.70
CA THR A 7 -4.70 17.16 -0.59
C THR A 7 -5.18 17.55 0.81
N TYR A 8 -4.70 18.67 1.35
CA TYR A 8 -5.18 19.23 2.64
C TYR A 8 -6.59 19.85 2.56
N ALA A 9 -7.14 20.00 1.36
CA ALA A 9 -8.48 20.52 1.14
C ALA A 9 -9.28 19.53 0.29
N GLN A 10 -10.59 19.50 0.49
CA GLN A 10 -11.48 18.71 -0.36
C GLN A 10 -11.47 19.27 -1.79
N VAL A 11 -11.28 18.39 -2.77
CA VAL A 11 -11.29 18.72 -4.20
C VAL A 11 -12.42 17.94 -4.85
N ASN A 12 -13.50 18.63 -5.23
CA ASN A 12 -14.71 18.01 -5.77
C ASN A 12 -14.61 17.75 -7.29
N ASP A 13 -13.64 18.36 -7.95
CA ASP A 13 -13.40 18.29 -9.38
C ASP A 13 -12.04 17.64 -9.69
N SER A 14 -11.60 16.70 -8.86
CA SER A 14 -10.38 15.93 -9.06
C SER A 14 -10.35 15.25 -10.44
N ALA A 15 -9.18 15.26 -11.08
CA ALA A 15 -8.97 14.72 -12.42
C ALA A 15 -7.54 14.23 -12.66
N VAL A 16 -7.42 13.38 -13.68
CA VAL A 16 -6.16 12.82 -14.19
C VAL A 16 -5.99 13.25 -15.63
N TRP A 17 -4.75 13.58 -15.99
CA TRP A 17 -4.31 13.67 -17.37
C TRP A 17 -3.20 12.66 -17.62
N ILE A 18 -3.25 11.95 -18.74
CA ILE A 18 -2.28 10.90 -19.08
C ILE A 18 -1.96 10.94 -20.58
N GLY A 19 -0.74 10.56 -20.94
CA GLY A 19 -0.29 10.55 -22.33
C GLY A 19 1.03 9.79 -22.52
N ASN A 20 1.44 9.66 -23.78
CA ASN A 20 2.68 8.97 -24.17
C ASN A 20 3.91 9.90 -24.18
N SER A 21 3.72 11.20 -23.94
CA SER A 21 4.80 12.18 -23.78
C SER A 21 4.42 13.24 -22.76
N GLU A 22 5.43 13.89 -22.19
CA GLU A 22 5.31 14.93 -21.16
C GLU A 22 4.46 16.13 -21.63
N ASP A 23 4.62 16.52 -22.90
CA ASP A 23 3.91 17.67 -23.50
C ASP A 23 2.52 17.34 -24.07
N ALA A 24 2.10 16.07 -24.07
CA ALA A 24 0.86 15.62 -24.72
C ALA A 24 -0.02 14.79 -23.78
N LEU A 25 -0.44 15.40 -22.67
CA LEU A 25 -1.36 14.79 -21.71
C LEU A 25 -2.82 15.11 -22.05
N ASN A 26 -3.64 14.07 -22.18
CA ASN A 26 -5.08 14.21 -22.41
C ASN A 26 -5.84 13.96 -21.12
N SER A 27 -6.99 14.63 -20.94
CA SER A 27 -7.86 14.34 -19.79
C SER A 27 -8.34 12.90 -19.88
N ASP A 28 -8.15 12.15 -18.81
CA ASP A 28 -8.70 10.81 -18.68
C ASP A 28 -10.15 10.88 -18.17
N THR A 29 -10.90 9.80 -18.33
CA THR A 29 -12.30 9.68 -17.90
C THR A 29 -12.46 8.85 -16.62
N ALA A 30 -11.36 8.34 -16.07
CA ALA A 30 -11.33 7.60 -14.82
C ALA A 30 -12.07 8.36 -13.71
N LEU A 31 -12.99 7.66 -13.05
CA LEU A 31 -13.66 8.17 -11.87
C LEU A 31 -12.61 8.35 -10.76
N VAL A 32 -12.48 9.56 -10.26
CA VAL A 32 -11.66 9.83 -9.09
C VAL A 32 -12.52 9.67 -7.84
N THR A 33 -12.19 8.67 -7.02
CA THR A 33 -12.77 8.51 -5.67
C THR A 33 -11.90 9.22 -4.66
N HIS A 34 -12.50 9.71 -3.57
CA HIS A 34 -11.72 10.24 -2.44
C HIS A 34 -12.25 9.75 -1.10
N THR A 35 -11.37 9.74 -0.10
CA THR A 35 -11.68 9.40 1.29
C THR A 35 -10.84 10.25 2.24
N SER A 36 -11.31 10.42 3.47
CA SER A 36 -10.57 11.01 4.59
C SER A 36 -10.80 10.11 5.79
N TYR A 37 -9.71 9.71 6.46
CA TYR A 37 -9.79 8.82 7.62
C TYR A 37 -9.63 9.57 8.94
N TYR A 38 -8.90 10.70 8.96
CA TYR A 38 -8.63 11.48 10.16
C TYR A 38 -8.76 12.98 9.91
N HIS A 39 -9.34 13.68 10.87
CA HIS A 39 -9.41 15.13 10.90
C HIS A 39 -9.53 15.64 12.34
N ASP A 40 -9.06 16.87 12.56
CA ASP A 40 -9.29 17.65 13.77
C ASP A 40 -9.41 19.15 13.42
N ALA A 41 -9.40 20.02 14.44
CA ALA A 41 -9.54 21.47 14.24
C ALA A 41 -8.39 22.10 13.43
N THR A 42 -7.24 21.44 13.34
CA THR A 42 -6.00 21.93 12.73
C THR A 42 -5.53 21.10 11.55
N TYR A 43 -6.05 19.88 11.39
CA TYR A 43 -5.63 18.93 10.39
C TYR A 43 -6.82 18.33 9.64
N ASN A 44 -6.70 18.25 8.32
CA ASN A 44 -7.59 17.47 7.48
C ASN A 44 -6.83 17.07 6.21
N MET A 45 -7.00 15.83 5.76
CA MET A 45 -6.41 15.34 4.52
C MET A 45 -7.38 14.43 3.78
N PHE A 46 -7.37 14.57 2.45
CA PHE A 46 -8.17 13.78 1.53
C PHE A 46 -7.25 12.98 0.62
N HIS A 47 -7.50 11.68 0.51
CA HIS A 47 -6.79 10.76 -0.37
C HIS A 47 -7.66 10.50 -1.59
N HIS A 48 -7.07 10.67 -2.77
CA HIS A 48 -7.73 10.53 -4.06
C HIS A 48 -7.14 9.34 -4.79
N HIS A 49 -7.99 8.57 -5.46
CA HIS A 49 -7.58 7.42 -6.26
C HIS A 49 -8.31 7.42 -7.60
N ALA A 50 -7.57 7.17 -8.68
CA ALA A 50 -8.09 7.06 -10.03
C ALA A 50 -7.47 5.84 -10.73
N THR A 51 -8.30 4.88 -11.12
CA THR A 51 -7.86 3.69 -11.84
C THR A 51 -8.00 3.92 -13.34
N VAL A 52 -6.87 4.07 -14.02
CA VAL A 52 -6.77 4.25 -15.47
C VAL A 52 -6.67 2.88 -16.16
N SER A 53 -7.49 2.69 -17.19
CA SER A 53 -7.62 1.46 -17.97
C SER A 53 -7.20 1.66 -19.43
N GLY A 54 -7.07 0.58 -20.20
CA GLY A 54 -6.78 0.66 -21.64
C GLY A 54 -5.33 1.04 -21.96
N LEU A 55 -4.42 0.88 -21.00
CA LEU A 55 -3.00 1.14 -21.18
C LEU A 55 -2.31 -0.04 -21.85
N THR A 56 -1.35 0.24 -22.73
CA THR A 56 -0.52 -0.78 -23.36
C THR A 56 0.44 -1.37 -22.32
N PRO A 57 0.63 -2.70 -22.26
CA PRO A 57 1.62 -3.32 -21.38
C PRO A 57 3.05 -2.84 -21.66
N HIS A 58 3.92 -2.89 -20.65
CA HIS A 58 5.34 -2.51 -20.72
C HIS A 58 5.60 -1.20 -21.50
N THR A 59 4.81 -0.17 -21.20
CA THR A 59 4.83 1.12 -21.90
C THR A 59 4.95 2.25 -20.89
N LYS A 60 5.83 3.21 -21.18
CA LYS A 60 5.98 4.42 -20.38
C LYS A 60 4.85 5.40 -20.66
N TYR A 61 4.16 5.82 -19.61
CA TYR A 61 3.14 6.87 -19.65
C TYR A 61 3.56 8.02 -18.75
N PHE A 62 3.24 9.24 -19.19
CA PHE A 62 3.36 10.46 -18.43
C PHE A 62 1.99 10.83 -17.89
N TYR A 63 1.93 11.36 -16.67
CA TYR A 63 0.66 11.71 -16.05
C TYR A 63 0.76 12.95 -15.16
N LYS A 64 -0.39 13.53 -14.90
CA LYS A 64 -0.60 14.62 -13.96
C LYS A 64 -1.91 14.43 -13.23
N VAL A 65 -1.95 14.81 -11.96
CA VAL A 65 -3.16 14.79 -11.12
C VAL A 65 -3.47 16.20 -10.63
N GLY A 66 -4.73 16.45 -10.29
CA GLY A 66 -5.14 17.78 -9.81
C GLY A 66 -6.63 18.00 -9.91
N SER A 67 -7.04 19.27 -10.04
CA SER A 67 -8.43 19.69 -10.18
C SER A 67 -8.72 20.20 -11.60
N LYS A 68 -9.92 19.95 -12.13
CA LYS A 68 -10.34 20.46 -13.47
C LYS A 68 -10.27 21.99 -13.55
N SER A 69 -10.57 22.66 -12.44
CA SER A 69 -10.42 24.10 -12.21
C SER A 69 -8.96 24.58 -12.24
N LYS A 70 -7.98 23.67 -12.24
CA LYS A 70 -6.53 23.94 -12.17
C LYS A 70 -6.07 24.67 -10.90
N LYS A 71 -6.91 24.69 -9.86
CA LYS A 71 -6.55 25.23 -8.54
C LYS A 71 -5.46 24.40 -7.85
N PHE A 72 -5.54 23.08 -8.01
CA PHE A 72 -4.53 22.14 -7.53
C PHE A 72 -4.01 21.37 -8.73
N THR A 73 -2.69 21.35 -8.92
CA THR A 73 -2.05 20.67 -10.05
C THR A 73 -0.72 20.12 -9.57
N SER A 74 -0.45 18.85 -9.84
CA SER A 74 0.87 18.27 -9.61
C SER A 74 1.86 18.63 -10.71
N GLU A 75 3.14 18.35 -10.48
CA GLU A 75 4.11 18.21 -11.57
C GLU A 75 3.72 17.05 -12.51
N VAL A 76 4.39 16.95 -13.65
CA VAL A 76 4.26 15.78 -14.52
C VAL A 76 5.18 14.68 -14.01
N TYR A 77 4.64 13.48 -13.83
CA TYR A 77 5.36 12.28 -13.44
C TYR A 77 5.24 11.23 -14.55
N SER A 78 5.94 10.10 -14.40
CA SER A 78 5.84 9.02 -15.37
C SER A 78 6.03 7.65 -14.74
N PHE A 79 5.27 6.65 -15.18
CA PHE A 79 5.43 5.25 -14.77
C PHE A 79 5.53 4.35 -16.00
N VAL A 80 5.97 3.11 -15.79
CA VAL A 80 5.92 2.04 -16.79
C VAL A 80 4.84 1.04 -16.38
N THR A 81 3.96 0.68 -17.31
CA THR A 81 2.90 -0.32 -17.06
C THR A 81 3.48 -1.71 -16.86
N ALA A 82 2.72 -2.56 -16.17
CA ALA A 82 3.06 -3.97 -15.99
C ALA A 82 3.33 -4.67 -17.34
N ARG A 83 4.22 -5.66 -17.30
CA ARG A 83 4.51 -6.52 -18.45
C ARG A 83 3.36 -7.48 -18.70
N ALA A 84 3.10 -7.77 -19.96
CA ALA A 84 2.20 -8.85 -20.33
C ALA A 84 2.83 -10.22 -20.00
N ALA A 85 2.01 -11.22 -19.71
CA ALA A 85 2.49 -12.58 -19.45
C ALA A 85 3.33 -13.20 -20.59
N SER A 86 3.11 -12.74 -21.83
CA SER A 86 3.89 -13.14 -23.00
C SER A 86 5.26 -12.47 -23.11
N ASP A 87 5.58 -11.47 -22.28
CA ASP A 87 6.89 -10.82 -22.25
C ASP A 87 7.90 -11.73 -21.55
N SER A 88 8.84 -12.28 -22.31
CA SER A 88 9.88 -13.19 -21.84
C SER A 88 11.18 -12.50 -21.45
N SER A 89 11.22 -11.16 -21.40
CA SER A 89 12.42 -10.43 -21.02
C SER A 89 12.60 -10.39 -19.50
N THR A 90 13.86 -10.33 -19.08
CA THR A 90 14.21 -10.22 -17.66
C THR A 90 13.85 -8.84 -17.12
N PHE A 91 13.32 -8.81 -15.90
CA PHE A 91 13.08 -7.58 -15.14
C PHE A 91 13.52 -7.76 -13.68
N ASN A 92 13.67 -6.64 -12.98
CA ASN A 92 13.97 -6.64 -11.56
C ASN A 92 12.79 -6.06 -10.77
N MET A 93 12.64 -6.50 -9.54
CA MET A 93 11.71 -5.91 -8.56
C MET A 93 12.43 -5.78 -7.23
N ALA A 94 11.98 -4.83 -6.40
CA ALA A 94 12.44 -4.73 -5.01
C ALA A 94 11.33 -5.24 -4.08
N ILE A 95 11.71 -6.07 -3.10
CA ILE A 95 10.81 -6.56 -2.06
C ILE A 95 11.47 -6.29 -0.71
N TYR A 96 10.73 -5.66 0.20
CA TYR A 96 11.19 -5.38 1.57
C TYR A 96 9.98 -5.16 2.50
N GLY A 97 10.17 -5.37 3.80
CA GLY A 97 9.22 -5.02 4.86
C GLY A 97 9.84 -4.00 5.81
N ASP A 98 9.05 -3.51 6.76
CA ASP A 98 9.56 -2.91 7.99
C ASP A 98 10.41 -1.64 7.74
N LEU A 99 10.05 -0.82 6.76
CA LEU A 99 10.86 0.34 6.38
C LEU A 99 10.86 1.43 7.46
N GLY A 100 9.66 1.81 7.89
CA GLY A 100 9.43 2.88 8.87
C GLY A 100 10.00 4.24 8.49
N ALA A 101 9.96 5.14 9.46
CA ALA A 101 10.46 6.50 9.34
C ALA A 101 11.59 6.79 10.36
N GLY A 102 12.24 7.95 10.19
CA GLY A 102 13.27 8.42 11.12
C GLY A 102 14.67 7.90 10.78
N ASN A 103 15.57 7.99 11.77
CA ASN A 103 17.00 7.78 11.53
C ASN A 103 17.36 6.35 11.13
N GLU A 104 16.64 5.36 11.66
CA GLU A 104 16.89 3.94 11.38
C GLU A 104 16.59 3.60 9.91
N SER A 105 15.65 4.32 9.30
CA SER A 105 15.26 4.15 7.90
C SER A 105 16.22 4.82 6.90
N ASN A 106 17.16 5.66 7.36
CA ASN A 106 17.99 6.49 6.47
C ASN A 106 18.77 5.68 5.42
N ASN A 107 19.35 4.54 5.80
CA ASN A 107 20.12 3.71 4.85
C ASN A 107 19.21 3.09 3.79
N THR A 108 18.05 2.59 4.20
CA THR A 108 17.08 2.00 3.27
C THR A 108 16.46 3.06 2.36
N LEU A 109 16.09 4.23 2.90
CA LEU A 109 15.60 5.36 2.12
C LEU A 109 16.64 5.86 1.12
N ALA A 110 17.92 5.94 1.52
CA ALA A 110 19.02 6.30 0.63
C ALA A 110 19.13 5.32 -0.54
N TYR A 111 19.03 4.01 -0.28
CA TYR A 111 19.04 3.00 -1.34
C TYR A 111 17.81 3.07 -2.24
N VAL A 112 16.60 3.08 -1.66
CA VAL A 112 15.33 3.07 -2.38
C VAL A 112 15.16 4.31 -3.24
N SER A 113 15.64 5.46 -2.79
CA SER A 113 15.66 6.71 -3.55
C SER A 113 16.58 6.67 -4.79
N THR A 114 17.47 5.68 -4.91
CA THR A 114 18.25 5.46 -6.14
C THR A 114 17.53 4.63 -7.19
N LEU A 115 16.40 4.00 -6.83
CA LEU A 115 15.61 3.19 -7.75
C LEU A 115 14.87 4.08 -8.74
N THR A 116 14.79 3.62 -9.98
CA THR A 116 14.04 4.26 -11.06
C THR A 116 13.27 3.18 -11.82
N SER A 117 12.30 3.58 -12.63
CA SER A 117 11.54 2.65 -13.50
C SER A 117 12.39 1.97 -14.58
N ASP A 118 13.64 2.42 -14.79
CA ASP A 118 14.62 1.73 -15.65
C ASP A 118 15.38 0.63 -14.90
N LYS A 119 15.39 0.65 -13.56
CA LYS A 119 16.11 -0.32 -12.72
C LYS A 119 15.21 -1.42 -12.21
N VAL A 120 14.00 -1.06 -11.77
CA VAL A 120 13.00 -1.98 -11.23
C VAL A 120 11.63 -1.66 -11.81
N ASP A 121 10.88 -2.71 -12.08
CA ASP A 121 9.54 -2.63 -12.66
C ASP A 121 8.47 -2.33 -11.61
N LEU A 122 8.66 -2.80 -10.38
CA LEU A 122 7.76 -2.59 -9.26
C LEU A 122 8.50 -2.73 -7.93
N ILE A 123 7.88 -2.18 -6.88
CA ILE A 123 8.26 -2.39 -5.49
C ILE A 123 7.12 -3.10 -4.78
N TYR A 124 7.44 -4.12 -3.99
CA TYR A 124 6.47 -4.87 -3.17
C TYR A 124 6.86 -4.75 -1.68
N HIS A 125 6.17 -3.88 -0.95
CA HIS A 125 6.42 -3.59 0.45
C HIS A 125 5.54 -4.48 1.35
N ILE A 126 6.16 -5.43 2.04
CA ILE A 126 5.47 -6.52 2.76
C ILE A 126 5.12 -6.16 4.22
N GLY A 127 4.37 -5.07 4.41
CA GLY A 127 3.85 -4.64 5.72
C GLY A 127 4.82 -3.80 6.53
N ASP A 128 4.27 -3.18 7.59
CA ASP A 128 4.98 -2.32 8.54
C ASP A 128 5.65 -1.13 7.86
N ILE A 129 4.81 -0.25 7.34
CA ILE A 129 5.16 0.67 6.29
C ILE A 129 5.85 1.91 6.85
N GLY A 130 5.12 2.66 7.66
CA GLY A 130 5.53 3.99 8.15
C GLY A 130 5.81 4.05 9.64
N TYR A 131 5.38 3.04 10.41
CA TYR A 131 5.44 3.02 11.88
C TYR A 131 4.91 4.31 12.53
N ALA A 132 3.87 4.90 11.93
CA ALA A 132 3.27 6.15 12.44
C ALA A 132 2.58 5.93 13.79
N ASP A 133 2.17 4.70 14.09
CA ASP A 133 1.59 4.26 15.35
C ASP A 133 2.53 4.40 16.54
N ASN A 134 3.84 4.38 16.28
CA ASN A 134 4.94 4.48 17.24
C ASN A 134 5.50 5.91 17.38
N ASP A 135 4.80 6.92 16.90
CA ASP A 135 5.21 8.34 17.00
C ASP A 135 5.64 8.75 18.43
N TRP A 136 4.93 8.25 19.44
CA TRP A 136 5.19 8.49 20.86
C TRP A 136 6.54 7.96 21.39
N LEU A 137 7.22 7.07 20.67
CA LEU A 137 8.54 6.55 21.06
C LEU A 137 9.65 7.61 20.91
N MET A 138 9.38 8.72 20.20
CA MET A 138 10.33 9.81 20.08
C MET A 138 10.33 10.66 21.37
N PRO A 139 11.50 10.97 21.96
CA PRO A 139 11.58 11.63 23.27
C PRO A 139 10.84 12.98 23.38
N ASP A 140 10.67 13.69 22.27
CA ASP A 140 9.97 14.98 22.18
C ASP A 140 8.48 14.87 21.80
N GLN A 141 7.95 13.64 21.68
CA GLN A 141 6.60 13.37 21.17
C GLN A 141 5.67 12.66 22.16
N LEU A 142 6.19 12.25 23.32
CA LEU A 142 5.48 11.41 24.31
C LEU A 142 4.08 11.94 24.69
N ASP A 143 3.96 13.25 24.91
CA ASP A 143 2.71 13.89 25.35
C ASP A 143 1.85 14.43 24.19
N GLY A 144 2.32 14.32 22.95
CA GLY A 144 1.65 14.87 21.78
C GLY A 144 0.96 13.83 20.91
N PHE A 145 0.44 14.31 19.78
CA PHE A 145 -0.16 13.47 18.74
C PHE A 145 0.50 13.82 17.41
N PHE A 146 1.36 12.94 16.92
CA PHE A 146 2.24 13.16 15.76
C PHE A 146 2.06 12.12 14.65
N TYR A 147 1.15 11.16 14.81
CA TYR A 147 0.82 10.11 13.83
C TYR A 147 0.80 10.63 12.38
N GLU A 148 -0.02 11.64 12.08
CA GLU A 148 -0.13 12.23 10.73
C GLU A 148 1.16 12.91 10.29
N LYS A 149 1.92 13.53 11.20
CA LYS A 149 3.21 14.16 10.87
C LYS A 149 4.24 13.09 10.48
N VAL A 150 4.29 11.98 11.21
CA VAL A 150 5.20 10.85 10.91
C VAL A 150 4.80 10.20 9.58
N TYR A 151 3.51 9.87 9.39
CA TYR A 151 3.04 9.24 8.17
C TYR A 151 3.24 10.15 6.95
N ASN A 152 2.90 11.45 7.05
CA ASN A 152 3.14 12.41 5.96
C ASN A 152 4.64 12.57 5.68
N GLY A 153 5.49 12.57 6.70
CA GLY A 153 6.95 12.58 6.53
C GLY A 153 7.43 11.38 5.72
N TRP A 154 6.95 10.19 6.06
CA TRP A 154 7.24 8.95 5.34
C TRP A 154 6.75 8.99 3.89
N MET A 155 5.47 9.35 3.66
CA MET A 155 4.89 9.46 2.31
C MET A 155 5.67 10.46 1.45
N ASN A 156 6.04 11.61 1.99
CA ASN A 156 6.85 12.60 1.27
C ASN A 156 8.26 12.08 0.95
N SER A 157 8.88 11.32 1.85
CA SER A 157 10.19 10.71 1.59
C SER A 157 10.15 9.67 0.47
N MET A 158 9.01 8.99 0.31
CA MET A 158 8.80 7.95 -0.70
C MET A 158 8.18 8.47 -2.01
N ALA A 159 7.61 9.68 -2.02
CA ALA A 159 6.96 10.27 -3.18
C ALA A 159 7.80 10.28 -4.47
N PRO A 160 9.12 10.57 -4.45
CA PRO A 160 9.95 10.50 -5.67
C PRO A 160 9.97 9.11 -6.31
N VAL A 161 9.88 8.05 -5.50
CA VAL A 161 9.89 6.65 -5.95
C VAL A 161 8.47 6.22 -6.34
N MET A 162 7.49 6.44 -5.47
CA MET A 162 6.09 6.02 -5.68
C MET A 162 5.40 6.74 -6.84
N SER A 163 5.85 7.94 -7.21
CA SER A 163 5.34 8.66 -8.39
C SER A 163 5.85 8.09 -9.71
N SER A 164 6.88 7.24 -9.68
CA SER A 164 7.53 6.73 -10.89
C SER A 164 7.57 5.22 -11.02
N ILE A 165 7.40 4.50 -9.92
CA ILE A 165 7.48 3.04 -9.85
C ILE A 165 6.19 2.52 -9.20
N PRO A 166 5.47 1.57 -9.82
CA PRO A 166 4.34 0.89 -9.18
C PRO A 166 4.73 0.33 -7.81
N TYR A 167 3.96 0.70 -6.79
CA TYR A 167 4.26 0.40 -5.39
C TYR A 167 3.12 -0.40 -4.77
N MET A 168 3.36 -1.69 -4.57
CA MET A 168 2.39 -2.65 -4.05
C MET A 168 2.65 -2.85 -2.55
N VAL A 169 1.60 -2.85 -1.73
CA VAL A 169 1.73 -2.96 -0.26
C VAL A 169 0.94 -4.13 0.29
N ILE A 170 1.51 -4.82 1.27
CA ILE A 170 0.79 -5.76 2.14
C ILE A 170 0.55 -5.07 3.48
N VAL A 171 -0.49 -5.47 4.18
CA VAL A 171 -0.77 -4.99 5.54
C VAL A 171 0.12 -5.70 6.56
N GLY A 172 0.73 -4.95 7.47
CA GLY A 172 1.40 -5.45 8.68
C GLY A 172 0.64 -5.08 9.94
N ASN A 173 1.21 -5.38 11.11
CA ASN A 173 0.56 -5.08 12.38
C ASN A 173 0.63 -3.59 12.75
N HIS A 174 1.65 -2.86 12.30
CA HIS A 174 1.77 -1.42 12.55
C HIS A 174 0.79 -0.56 11.74
N GLU A 175 0.05 -1.18 10.80
CA GLU A 175 -1.02 -0.51 10.06
C GLU A 175 -2.38 -0.54 10.77
N ALA A 176 -2.52 -1.28 11.87
CA ALA A 176 -3.81 -1.58 12.48
C ALA A 176 -4.48 -0.39 13.18
N ASP A 177 -3.70 0.37 13.97
CA ASP A 177 -4.16 1.53 14.73
C ASP A 177 -2.98 2.45 15.14
N CYS A 178 -3.20 3.33 16.12
CA CYS A 178 -2.19 4.21 16.69
C CYS A 178 -1.97 3.84 18.16
N HIS A 179 -0.74 3.97 18.68
CA HIS A 179 -0.41 3.59 20.05
C HIS A 179 -0.05 4.78 20.95
N SER A 180 -0.17 6.02 20.47
CA SER A 180 0.17 7.21 21.28
C SER A 180 -0.74 7.38 22.50
N PRO A 181 -0.24 7.90 23.63
CA PRO A 181 -1.07 8.25 24.79
C PRO A 181 -2.21 9.21 24.43
N ALA A 182 -1.94 10.18 23.55
CA ALA A 182 -2.94 11.14 23.08
C ALA A 182 -4.04 10.52 22.21
N TYR A 183 -3.76 9.41 21.51
CA TYR A 183 -4.77 8.58 20.86
C TYR A 183 -5.62 7.84 21.90
N GLY A 184 -5.00 7.14 22.85
CA GLY A 184 -5.70 6.37 23.88
C GLY A 184 -6.62 7.21 24.77
N ALA A 185 -6.31 8.50 24.94
CA ALA A 185 -7.13 9.45 25.70
C ALA A 185 -8.32 10.04 24.91
N SER A 186 -8.46 9.76 23.61
CA SER A 186 -9.48 10.38 22.74
C SER A 186 -10.34 9.33 22.02
N PRO A 187 -11.62 9.16 22.42
CA PRO A 187 -12.56 8.28 21.72
C PRO A 187 -12.73 8.63 20.24
N GLU A 188 -12.61 9.91 19.88
CA GLU A 188 -12.72 10.39 18.50
C GLU A 188 -11.54 9.88 17.65
N LYS A 189 -10.30 10.02 18.15
CA LYS A 189 -9.10 9.48 17.48
C LYS A 189 -9.16 7.97 17.37
N ILE A 190 -9.56 7.30 18.45
CA ILE A 190 -9.77 5.84 18.46
C ILE A 190 -10.72 5.42 17.34
N ASN A 191 -11.87 6.08 17.21
CA ASN A 191 -12.84 5.73 16.18
C ASN A 191 -12.33 5.97 14.75
N MET A 192 -11.51 7.01 14.54
CA MET A 192 -11.00 7.40 13.22
C MET A 192 -9.78 6.58 12.76
N LEU A 193 -8.87 6.23 13.68
CA LEU A 193 -7.56 5.67 13.36
C LEU A 193 -7.42 4.17 13.61
N ARG A 194 -8.47 3.50 14.10
CA ARG A 194 -8.47 2.04 14.30
C ARG A 194 -8.84 1.27 13.05
N ASN A 195 -8.64 -0.05 13.08
CA ASN A 195 -9.12 -0.99 12.08
C ASN A 195 -8.59 -0.68 10.67
N TYR A 196 -7.30 -0.39 10.59
CA TYR A 196 -6.56 -0.19 9.33
C TYR A 196 -7.12 0.96 8.47
N THR A 197 -7.80 1.94 9.06
CA THR A 197 -8.44 3.04 8.32
C THR A 197 -7.40 3.89 7.59
N ALA A 198 -6.28 4.22 8.24
CA ALA A 198 -5.19 4.99 7.63
C ALA A 198 -4.57 4.24 6.44
N TYR A 199 -4.26 2.95 6.61
CA TYR A 199 -3.71 2.09 5.55
C TYR A 199 -4.66 1.94 4.36
N ASN A 200 -5.95 1.66 4.63
CA ASN A 200 -6.96 1.47 3.59
C ASN A 200 -7.36 2.77 2.87
N ALA A 201 -7.15 3.93 3.49
CA ALA A 201 -7.39 5.23 2.88
C ALA A 201 -6.21 5.75 2.05
N GLN A 202 -4.98 5.43 2.44
CA GLN A 202 -3.78 5.96 1.78
C GLN A 202 -3.40 5.20 0.52
N PHE A 203 -3.58 3.88 0.52
CA PHE A 203 -3.21 3.02 -0.59
C PHE A 203 -4.43 2.55 -1.37
N LYS A 204 -4.20 2.07 -2.59
CA LYS A 204 -5.27 1.49 -3.41
C LYS A 204 -4.77 0.31 -4.22
N MET A 205 -4.97 -0.87 -3.66
CA MET A 205 -4.62 -2.15 -4.27
C MET A 205 -5.76 -2.67 -5.18
N PRO A 206 -5.48 -3.56 -6.15
CA PRO A 206 -6.44 -4.02 -7.16
C PRO A 206 -7.41 -5.10 -6.63
N SER A 207 -7.89 -4.94 -5.40
CA SER A 207 -8.64 -5.96 -4.68
C SER A 207 -10.03 -6.18 -5.27
N LYS A 208 -10.72 -5.10 -5.69
CA LYS A 208 -12.09 -5.21 -6.23
C LYS A 208 -12.14 -6.04 -7.51
N GLU A 209 -11.14 -5.89 -8.36
CA GLU A 209 -11.00 -6.55 -9.66
C GLU A 209 -10.81 -8.06 -9.52
N VAL A 210 -10.26 -8.51 -8.38
CA VAL A 210 -9.94 -9.91 -8.10
C VAL A 210 -10.77 -10.49 -6.94
N ALA A 211 -11.87 -9.83 -6.59
CA ALA A 211 -12.75 -10.21 -5.49
C ALA A 211 -12.06 -10.28 -4.10
N GLY A 212 -10.94 -9.58 -3.92
CA GLY A 212 -10.32 -9.32 -2.63
C GLY A 212 -11.01 -8.18 -1.88
N THR A 213 -10.51 -7.85 -0.68
CA THR A 213 -11.11 -6.84 0.20
C THR A 213 -10.16 -5.68 0.50
N LEU A 214 -10.65 -4.45 0.30
CA LEU A 214 -9.95 -3.19 0.58
C LEU A 214 -8.50 -3.21 0.10
N ASN A 215 -7.50 -3.03 0.97
CA ASN A 215 -6.09 -3.33 0.68
C ASN A 215 -5.59 -4.56 1.47
N MET A 216 -6.49 -5.30 2.13
CA MET A 216 -6.14 -6.37 3.07
C MET A 216 -5.65 -7.64 2.37
N TRP A 217 -6.28 -8.01 1.26
CA TRP A 217 -5.83 -9.11 0.39
C TRP A 217 -6.27 -8.90 -1.04
N TYR A 218 -5.38 -9.26 -1.97
CA TYR A 218 -5.56 -9.05 -3.41
C TYR A 218 -4.48 -9.82 -4.17
N SER A 219 -4.67 -9.94 -5.48
CA SER A 219 -3.69 -10.50 -6.39
C SER A 219 -3.47 -9.59 -7.60
N PHE A 220 -2.34 -9.78 -8.28
CA PHE A 220 -2.02 -9.09 -9.51
C PHE A 220 -1.00 -9.88 -10.34
N GLU A 221 -0.97 -9.62 -11.64
CA GLU A 221 0.01 -10.21 -12.54
C GLU A 221 1.03 -9.16 -12.98
N HIS A 222 2.30 -9.56 -13.06
CA HIS A 222 3.35 -8.76 -13.68
C HIS A 222 4.29 -9.67 -14.47
N GLY A 223 4.22 -9.60 -15.80
CA GLY A 223 4.94 -10.53 -16.66
C GLY A 223 4.52 -11.97 -16.38
N ALA A 224 5.49 -12.87 -16.26
CA ALA A 224 5.29 -14.30 -16.01
C ALA A 224 4.98 -14.67 -14.54
N ILE A 225 4.62 -13.70 -13.70
CA ILE A 225 4.44 -13.89 -12.25
C ILE A 225 3.01 -13.50 -11.84
N HIS A 226 2.34 -14.41 -11.13
CA HIS A 226 1.14 -14.13 -10.34
C HIS A 226 1.52 -13.85 -8.89
N PHE A 227 1.10 -12.72 -8.34
CA PHE A 227 1.29 -12.35 -6.94
C PHE A 227 -0.02 -12.50 -6.19
N THR A 228 0.04 -13.10 -5.01
CA THR A 228 -1.08 -13.18 -4.06
C THR A 228 -0.64 -12.53 -2.75
N SER A 229 -1.23 -11.37 -2.42
CA SER A 229 -1.04 -10.67 -1.14
C SER A 229 -2.11 -11.12 -0.15
N VAL A 230 -1.69 -11.56 1.04
CA VAL A 230 -2.59 -11.90 2.15
C VAL A 230 -2.26 -11.08 3.40
N SER A 231 -3.30 -10.80 4.19
CA SER A 231 -3.19 -10.29 5.56
C SER A 231 -2.78 -11.42 6.49
N SER A 232 -1.63 -11.26 7.14
CA SER A 232 -1.23 -12.10 8.28
C SER A 232 -1.83 -11.64 9.61
N GLU A 233 -2.73 -10.66 9.59
CA GLU A 233 -3.24 -10.06 10.82
C GLU A 233 -4.71 -10.41 11.10
N THR A 234 -5.48 -10.79 10.08
CA THR A 234 -6.95 -10.87 10.19
C THR A 234 -7.54 -12.07 9.45
N ASP A 235 -8.79 -12.41 9.79
CA ASP A 235 -9.65 -13.33 9.02
C ASP A 235 -9.13 -14.78 8.88
N TYR A 236 -8.42 -15.29 9.89
CA TYR A 236 -8.11 -16.71 10.04
C TYR A 236 -8.12 -17.18 11.49
N LYS A 237 -8.24 -18.50 11.70
CA LYS A 237 -8.28 -19.09 13.03
C LYS A 237 -6.91 -18.98 13.71
N GLY A 238 -6.89 -18.39 14.91
CA GLY A 238 -5.65 -18.22 15.67
C GLY A 238 -4.80 -17.04 15.18
N MET A 239 -5.41 -16.07 14.48
CA MET A 239 -4.76 -14.82 14.16
C MET A 239 -4.24 -14.10 15.43
N PRO A 240 -3.14 -13.33 15.32
CA PRO A 240 -2.54 -12.62 16.42
C PRO A 240 -3.58 -11.88 17.24
N SER A 241 -3.59 -12.11 18.55
CA SER A 241 -4.43 -11.33 19.44
C SER A 241 -3.85 -9.94 19.56
N THR A 242 -4.66 -8.95 19.25
CA THR A 242 -4.28 -7.55 19.39
C THR A 242 -4.62 -7.10 20.80
N GLU A 243 -4.08 -7.80 21.81
CA GLU A 243 -4.36 -7.53 23.24
C GLU A 243 -3.98 -6.10 23.66
N SER A 244 -3.10 -5.44 22.90
CA SER A 244 -2.78 -4.01 23.02
C SER A 244 -3.88 -3.08 22.51
N ALA A 245 -4.82 -3.58 21.71
CA ALA A 245 -5.86 -2.80 21.03
C ALA A 245 -7.10 -2.69 21.91
N SER A 246 -7.03 -1.77 22.88
CA SER A 246 -8.20 -1.34 23.63
C SER A 246 -8.73 -0.03 23.02
N PRO A 247 -10.00 0.03 22.56
CA PRO A 247 -11.01 -1.03 22.57
C PRO A 247 -10.86 -2.05 21.42
N GLN A 248 -11.44 -3.23 21.62
CA GLN A 248 -11.45 -4.36 20.66
C GLN A 248 -11.69 -3.90 19.22
N ARG A 249 -10.75 -4.22 18.32
CA ARG A 249 -10.84 -3.96 16.89
C ARG A 249 -11.86 -4.91 16.24
N ASN A 250 -12.58 -4.43 15.23
CA ASN A 250 -13.47 -5.27 14.41
C ASN A 250 -12.71 -5.76 13.17
N GLU A 251 -11.73 -6.64 13.40
CA GLU A 251 -10.78 -7.18 12.42
C GLU A 251 -11.40 -8.31 11.57
N HIS A 252 -12.60 -8.07 11.06
CA HIS A 252 -13.26 -9.00 10.15
C HIS A 252 -13.58 -8.30 8.84
N PHE A 253 -12.79 -8.59 7.82
CA PHE A 253 -12.91 -8.00 6.49
C PHE A 253 -13.55 -8.97 5.48
N GLY A 254 -13.73 -10.25 5.84
CA GLY A 254 -14.38 -11.25 5.00
C GLY A 254 -13.78 -12.64 5.19
N ASP A 255 -13.85 -13.47 4.14
CA ASP A 255 -13.30 -14.83 4.17
C ASP A 255 -12.03 -14.90 3.31
N GLN A 256 -10.91 -14.49 3.92
CA GLN A 256 -9.62 -14.47 3.26
C GLN A 256 -9.16 -15.87 2.83
N LEU A 257 -9.39 -16.90 3.66
CA LEU A 257 -8.93 -18.26 3.37
C LEU A 257 -9.66 -18.85 2.16
N VAL A 258 -10.97 -18.62 2.05
CA VAL A 258 -11.71 -19.01 0.84
C VAL A 258 -11.22 -18.22 -0.37
N TRP A 259 -10.99 -16.92 -0.23
CA TRP A 259 -10.48 -16.10 -1.32
C TRP A 259 -9.10 -16.59 -1.82
N VAL A 260 -8.16 -16.86 -0.91
CA VAL A 260 -6.79 -17.26 -1.29
C VAL A 260 -6.79 -18.62 -1.97
N GLU A 261 -7.64 -19.56 -1.52
CA GLU A 261 -7.76 -20.87 -2.15
C GLU A 261 -8.24 -20.73 -3.60
N GLU A 262 -9.24 -19.87 -3.84
CA GLU A 262 -9.77 -19.64 -5.19
C GLU A 262 -8.81 -18.85 -6.09
N ASP A 263 -8.07 -17.87 -5.55
CA ASP A 263 -7.03 -17.16 -6.28
C ASP A 263 -5.91 -18.11 -6.72
N LEU A 264 -5.40 -18.93 -5.80
CA LEU A 264 -4.32 -19.89 -6.09
C LEU A 264 -4.76 -21.00 -7.05
N LYS A 265 -6.01 -21.47 -6.99
CA LYS A 265 -6.56 -22.40 -8.00
C LYS A 265 -6.54 -21.78 -9.40
N LYS A 266 -6.95 -20.51 -9.54
CA LYS A 266 -6.91 -19.79 -10.83
C LYS A 266 -5.48 -19.64 -11.33
N ALA A 267 -4.56 -19.22 -10.47
CA ALA A 267 -3.15 -19.08 -10.81
C ALA A 267 -2.52 -20.43 -11.22
N ALA A 268 -2.83 -21.51 -10.49
CA ALA A 268 -2.38 -22.87 -10.80
C ALA A 268 -2.93 -23.37 -12.16
N ALA A 269 -4.17 -23.05 -12.49
CA ALA A 269 -4.75 -23.34 -13.80
C ALA A 269 -4.12 -22.50 -14.94
N ASN A 270 -3.60 -21.31 -14.62
CA ASN A 270 -2.99 -20.36 -15.57
C ASN A 270 -1.45 -20.46 -15.68
N ARG A 271 -0.83 -21.53 -15.16
CA ARG A 271 0.64 -21.71 -15.12
C ARG A 271 1.33 -21.67 -16.49
N GLY A 272 0.58 -21.85 -17.58
CA GLY A 272 1.10 -21.67 -18.94
C GLY A 272 1.47 -20.23 -19.27
N ASN A 273 0.80 -19.25 -18.66
CA ASN A 273 1.07 -17.81 -18.83
C ASN A 273 1.85 -17.23 -17.65
N VAL A 274 1.51 -17.64 -16.42
CA VAL A 274 2.16 -17.20 -15.18
C VAL A 274 2.84 -18.38 -14.47
N PRO A 275 3.97 -18.88 -15.00
CA PRO A 275 4.67 -20.03 -14.42
C PRO A 275 5.26 -19.77 -13.03
N TRP A 276 5.27 -18.53 -12.53
CA TRP A 276 5.70 -18.20 -11.18
C TRP A 276 4.51 -17.73 -10.35
N ILE A 277 4.39 -18.24 -9.13
CA ILE A 277 3.39 -17.80 -8.15
C ILE A 277 4.16 -17.37 -6.91
N ILE A 278 3.96 -16.12 -6.47
CA ILE A 278 4.56 -15.57 -5.27
C ILE A 278 3.44 -15.20 -4.31
N VAL A 279 3.47 -15.76 -3.10
CA VAL A 279 2.55 -15.39 -2.02
C VAL A 279 3.29 -14.50 -1.04
N GLY A 280 2.79 -13.30 -0.82
CA GLY A 280 3.32 -12.33 0.13
C GLY A 280 2.43 -12.23 1.37
N MET A 281 3.07 -12.13 2.53
CA MET A 281 2.44 -11.80 3.82
C MET A 281 3.48 -11.11 4.71
N HIS A 282 3.03 -10.39 5.74
CA HIS A 282 3.93 -9.65 6.61
C HIS A 282 4.58 -10.57 7.66
N ARG A 283 3.78 -11.22 8.51
CA ARG A 283 4.31 -12.16 9.51
C ARG A 283 4.84 -13.41 8.81
N PRO A 284 6.07 -13.86 9.14
CA PRO A 284 6.61 -15.06 8.54
C PRO A 284 5.88 -16.29 9.07
N LEU A 285 5.43 -17.19 8.18
CA LEU A 285 5.01 -18.54 8.59
C LEU A 285 6.16 -19.34 9.22
N CYS A 286 7.38 -18.97 8.84
CA CYS A 286 8.61 -19.60 9.27
C CYS A 286 9.72 -18.56 9.42
N ASP A 287 10.28 -18.45 10.62
CA ASP A 287 11.53 -17.73 10.86
C ASP A 287 12.70 -18.71 11.17
N VAL A 288 13.90 -18.14 11.32
CA VAL A 288 15.15 -18.88 11.54
C VAL A 288 15.13 -19.70 12.86
N SER A 289 14.29 -19.31 13.82
CA SER A 289 14.09 -19.97 15.12
C SER A 289 12.84 -20.85 15.21
N GLY A 290 11.81 -20.61 14.39
CA GLY A 290 10.46 -21.14 14.52
C GLY A 290 10.10 -22.30 13.57
N CYS A 291 11.01 -22.69 12.66
CA CYS A 291 10.76 -23.78 11.71
C CYS A 291 11.94 -24.76 11.58
N PRO A 292 12.19 -25.63 12.57
CA PRO A 292 13.13 -26.73 12.37
C PRO A 292 12.69 -27.60 11.18
N ASN A 293 13.52 -27.66 10.14
CA ASN A 293 13.29 -28.37 8.87
C ASN A 293 12.20 -27.78 7.95
N GLY A 294 11.91 -26.47 8.06
CA GLY A 294 10.96 -25.79 7.16
C GLY A 294 9.49 -26.14 7.42
N VAL A 295 9.20 -26.73 8.58
CA VAL A 295 7.83 -26.98 9.06
C VAL A 295 7.57 -26.03 10.23
N PRO A 296 6.49 -25.22 10.20
CA PRO A 296 6.06 -24.41 11.33
C PRO A 296 5.87 -25.26 12.59
N ALA A 297 6.62 -24.96 13.65
CA ALA A 297 6.48 -25.57 14.96
C ALA A 297 5.78 -24.59 15.92
N ASP A 298 4.55 -24.93 16.34
CA ASP A 298 3.65 -24.08 17.15
C ASP A 298 3.34 -22.70 16.52
N GLN A 299 2.49 -21.89 17.17
CA GLN A 299 1.87 -20.65 16.64
C GLN A 299 2.88 -19.53 16.29
N ASN A 300 3.72 -19.75 15.29
CA ASN A 300 4.61 -18.73 14.73
C ASN A 300 3.88 -17.96 13.64
N ALA A 301 2.71 -17.43 13.99
CA ALA A 301 2.00 -16.35 13.31
C ALA A 301 1.27 -15.55 14.38
#